data_AF-A0A355RJF3-F1
#
_entry.id   AF-A0A355RJF3-F1
#
_cell.length_a   1.000
_cell.length_b   1.000
_cell.length_c   1.000
_cell.angle_alpha   90.00
_cell.angle_beta   90.00
_cell.angle_gamma   90.00
#
_symmetry.space_group_name_H-M   'P 1'
#
loop_
_entity.id
_entity.type
_entity.pdbx_description
1 polymer ?
#
loop_
_entity_poly.entity_id
_entity_poly.type
_entity_poly.pdbx_seq_one_letter_code
_entity_poly.pdbx_strand_id
1 'polypeptide(L)'
;VSAQTSNIPLCLAAADGVHLQAWRDWSEPAEIITHDGCFAEYGVLDQLADLAKADTPIAQGRYYIEQTRAFTAVDVDTGSDGSPATGLKTNLAMARDLPRQLRLRGLGGQIVIDPAPMAKKDRRQVETALKAALRAEPIETNFVGWTTLGLIELQRARVRAPLKAAQLDAWLS
;
A
#
# COMPACT_ATOMS: atom_id res chain seq x y z
N VAL A 1 -42.75 -37.00 -10.18
CA VAL A 1 -41.99 -36.94 -8.93
C VAL A 1 -40.83 -35.98 -9.16
N SER A 2 -40.86 -34.83 -8.49
CA SER A 2 -39.93 -33.71 -8.68
C SER A 2 -38.54 -34.04 -8.14
N ALA A 3 -37.51 -33.96 -8.97
CA ALA A 3 -36.14 -33.88 -8.50
C ALA A 3 -35.81 -32.40 -8.24
N GLN A 4 -35.80 -31.98 -6.98
CA GLN A 4 -35.18 -30.72 -6.57
C GLN A 4 -33.67 -30.86 -6.78
N THR A 5 -33.15 -30.33 -7.88
CA THR A 5 -31.73 -30.06 -8.05
C THR A 5 -31.36 -28.94 -7.08
N SER A 6 -30.62 -29.28 -6.03
CA SER A 6 -30.03 -28.32 -5.10
C SER A 6 -29.20 -27.30 -5.88
N ASN A 7 -29.68 -26.06 -5.96
CA ASN A 7 -29.08 -24.98 -6.72
C ASN A 7 -27.87 -24.35 -5.99
N ILE A 8 -27.08 -25.17 -5.29
CA ILE A 8 -25.88 -24.72 -4.59
C ILE A 8 -24.75 -24.75 -5.62
N PRO A 9 -24.15 -23.60 -5.99
CA PRO A 9 -23.00 -23.61 -6.87
C PRO A 9 -21.89 -24.44 -6.21
N LEU A 10 -21.54 -25.56 -6.82
CA LEU A 10 -20.36 -26.31 -6.43
C LEU A 10 -19.13 -25.46 -6.74
N CYS A 11 -18.43 -25.02 -5.70
CA CYS A 11 -17.12 -24.40 -5.83
C CYS A 11 -16.16 -25.47 -6.37
N LEU A 12 -15.77 -25.36 -7.64
CA LEU A 12 -14.78 -26.23 -8.28
C LEU A 12 -13.40 -25.84 -7.74
N ALA A 13 -13.04 -26.42 -6.59
CA ALA A 13 -11.83 -26.20 -5.79
C ALA A 13 -11.75 -24.85 -5.04
N ALA A 14 -11.24 -24.92 -3.80
CA ALA A 14 -10.89 -23.73 -3.04
C ALA A 14 -9.77 -22.96 -3.76
N ALA A 15 -9.89 -21.63 -3.84
CA ALA A 15 -8.82 -20.79 -4.37
C ALA A 15 -7.52 -21.04 -3.59
N ASP A 16 -6.39 -20.97 -4.29
CA ASP A 16 -5.07 -21.10 -3.67
C ASP A 16 -4.91 -20.12 -2.51
N GLY A 17 -4.28 -20.59 -1.43
CA GLY A 17 -3.96 -19.73 -0.29
C GLY A 17 -3.04 -18.58 -0.69
N VAL A 18 -3.10 -17.48 0.07
CA VAL A 18 -2.30 -16.26 -0.20
C VAL A 18 -0.79 -16.52 -0.27
N HIS A 19 -0.29 -17.53 0.44
CA HIS A 19 1.12 -17.94 0.41
C HIS A 19 1.53 -18.57 -0.94
N LEU A 20 0.65 -19.38 -1.56
CA LEU A 20 0.90 -19.98 -2.87
C LEU A 20 0.87 -18.93 -3.98
N GLN A 21 -0.04 -17.96 -3.88
CA GLN A 21 -0.06 -16.82 -4.80
C GLN A 21 1.22 -15.99 -4.67
N ALA A 22 1.63 -15.66 -3.44
CA ALA A 22 2.89 -14.95 -3.20
C ALA A 22 4.11 -15.70 -3.75
N TRP A 23 4.14 -17.03 -3.61
CA TRP A 23 5.21 -17.87 -4.17
C TRP A 23 5.25 -17.85 -5.71
N ARG A 24 4.08 -17.82 -6.38
CA ARG A 24 4.01 -17.71 -7.85
C ARG A 24 4.49 -16.36 -8.36
N ASP A 25 4.18 -15.30 -7.63
CA ASP A 25 4.58 -13.93 -8.00
C ASP A 25 6.07 -13.67 -7.71
N TRP A 26 6.74 -14.56 -6.98
CA TRP A 26 8.14 -14.41 -6.61
C TRP A 26 9.06 -14.86 -7.75
N SER A 27 9.74 -13.91 -8.39
CA SER A 27 10.61 -14.18 -9.56
C SER A 27 12.09 -14.39 -9.22
N GLU A 28 12.52 -13.96 -8.04
CA GLU A 28 13.93 -13.97 -7.64
C GLU A 28 14.33 -15.23 -6.85
N PRO A 29 15.61 -15.66 -6.86
CA PRO A 29 16.07 -16.71 -5.97
C PRO A 29 15.78 -16.36 -4.50
N ALA A 30 15.16 -17.29 -3.76
CA ALA A 30 14.82 -17.11 -2.36
C ALA A 30 15.46 -18.18 -1.50
N GLU A 31 16.00 -17.77 -0.36
CA GLU A 31 16.32 -18.69 0.73
C GLU A 31 15.02 -18.95 1.52
N ILE A 32 14.68 -20.23 1.70
CA ILE A 32 13.49 -20.62 2.45
C ILE A 32 13.89 -20.91 3.89
N ILE A 33 13.45 -20.04 4.79
CA ILE A 33 13.64 -20.17 6.24
C ILE A 33 12.36 -20.75 6.82
N THR A 34 12.46 -21.87 7.53
CA THR A 34 11.29 -22.62 8.02
C THR A 34 11.32 -22.95 9.52
N HIS A 35 12.35 -22.53 10.25
CA HIS A 35 12.41 -22.77 11.69
C HIS A 35 11.44 -21.89 12.47
N ASP A 36 10.98 -22.41 13.61
CA ASP A 36 10.11 -21.67 14.51
C ASP A 36 10.78 -20.36 14.99
N GLY A 37 10.01 -19.28 15.01
CA GLY A 37 10.50 -17.96 15.45
C GLY A 37 11.26 -17.16 14.39
N CYS A 38 11.49 -17.69 13.18
CA CYS A 38 12.21 -16.98 12.12
C CYS A 38 11.64 -15.59 11.79
N PHE A 39 10.32 -15.39 11.86
CA PHE A 39 9.73 -14.07 11.63
C PHE A 39 10.12 -13.02 12.68
N ALA A 40 10.29 -13.43 13.94
CA ALA A 40 10.75 -12.53 14.99
C ALA A 40 12.25 -12.21 14.81
N GLU A 41 13.06 -13.24 14.56
CA GLU A 41 14.51 -13.10 14.34
C GLU A 41 14.85 -12.13 13.21
N TYR A 42 14.09 -12.19 12.10
CA TYR A 42 14.29 -11.33 10.93
C TYR A 42 13.47 -10.02 10.98
N GLY A 43 12.83 -9.70 12.12
CA GLY A 43 12.08 -8.46 12.33
C GLY A 43 10.83 -8.33 11.45
N VAL A 44 10.29 -9.43 10.91
CA VAL A 44 9.06 -9.43 10.11
C VAL A 44 7.87 -9.05 10.97
N LEU A 45 7.82 -9.50 12.23
CA LEU A 45 6.74 -9.16 13.17
C LEU A 45 6.71 -7.66 13.48
N ASP A 46 7.86 -7.03 13.66
CA ASP A 46 7.95 -5.58 13.88
C ASP A 46 7.50 -4.81 12.65
N GLN A 47 7.93 -5.24 11.45
CA GLN A 47 7.48 -4.64 10.19
C GLN A 47 5.97 -4.78 9.99
N LEU A 48 5.39 -5.93 10.36
CA LEU A 48 3.94 -6.13 10.34
C LEU A 48 3.22 -5.18 11.30
N ALA A 49 3.75 -5.00 12.51
CA ALA A 49 3.20 -4.07 13.50
C ALA A 49 3.26 -2.61 12.99
N ASP A 50 4.34 -2.22 12.33
CA ASP A 50 4.46 -0.90 11.71
C ASP A 50 3.49 -0.70 10.53
N LEU A 51 3.23 -1.73 9.73
CA LEU A 51 2.25 -1.68 8.64
C LEU A 51 0.81 -1.46 9.13
N ALA A 52 0.50 -1.81 10.37
CA ALA A 52 -0.80 -1.57 10.97
C ALA A 52 -1.01 -0.11 11.41
N LYS A 53 0.07 0.66 11.61
CA LYS A 53 -0.01 2.06 12.01
C LYS A 53 -0.28 2.96 10.82
N ALA A 54 -0.99 4.07 11.01
CA ALA A 54 -1.20 5.04 9.93
C ALA A 54 0.11 5.73 9.51
N ASP A 55 1.01 5.99 10.47
CA ASP A 55 2.25 6.71 10.22
C ASP A 55 3.28 5.88 9.46
N THR A 56 3.97 6.53 8.52
CA THR A 56 5.08 5.95 7.77
C THR A 56 6.25 6.94 7.77
N PRO A 57 7.33 6.67 8.53
CA PRO A 57 8.49 7.54 8.55
C PRO A 57 9.27 7.44 7.22
N ILE A 58 9.79 8.58 6.77
CA ILE A 58 10.69 8.69 5.61
C ILE A 58 11.89 9.55 5.99
N ALA A 59 12.95 9.53 5.18
CA ALA A 59 14.22 10.19 5.52
C ALA A 59 14.07 11.68 5.90
N GLN A 60 13.07 12.38 5.36
CA GLN A 60 12.77 13.78 5.66
C GLN A 60 11.27 13.96 5.86
N GLY A 61 10.79 13.75 7.09
CA GLY A 61 9.38 13.87 7.45
C GLY A 61 8.69 12.51 7.61
N ARG A 62 7.39 12.48 7.37
CA ARG A 62 6.55 11.29 7.45
C ARG A 62 5.32 11.48 6.57
N TYR A 63 4.59 10.41 6.34
CA TYR A 63 3.28 10.49 5.74
C TYR A 63 2.35 9.50 6.40
N TYR A 64 1.05 9.74 6.32
CA TYR A 64 0.01 8.95 6.96
C TYR A 64 -0.85 8.28 5.90
N ILE A 65 -1.22 7.02 6.10
CA ILE A 65 -2.12 6.29 5.20
C ILE A 65 -3.34 5.83 6.00
N GLU A 66 -4.49 6.41 5.70
CA GLU A 66 -5.73 6.14 6.43
C GLU A 66 -6.82 5.65 5.50
N GLN A 67 -7.36 4.46 5.77
CA GLN A 67 -8.48 3.94 5.02
C GLN A 67 -9.80 4.48 5.61
N THR A 68 -10.57 5.18 4.78
CA THR A 68 -11.92 5.63 5.13
C THR A 68 -12.98 4.69 4.54
N ARG A 69 -14.27 5.01 4.75
CA ARG A 69 -15.38 4.30 4.11
C ARG A 69 -15.42 4.42 2.58
N ALA A 70 -14.83 5.48 2.02
CA ALA A 70 -14.98 5.81 0.60
C ALA A 70 -13.68 5.61 -0.18
N PHE A 71 -12.57 6.10 0.38
CA PHE A 71 -11.24 6.08 -0.24
C PHE A 71 -10.14 5.98 0.83
N THR A 72 -8.92 5.73 0.39
CA THR A 72 -7.73 5.84 1.25
C THR A 72 -7.14 7.25 1.13
N ALA A 73 -7.01 7.94 2.25
CA ALA A 73 -6.34 9.23 2.33
C ALA A 73 -4.84 9.02 2.60
N VAL A 74 -4.01 9.81 1.94
CA VAL A 74 -2.57 9.89 2.19
C VAL A 74 -2.21 11.34 2.49
N ASP A 75 -1.69 11.61 3.66
CA ASP A 75 -1.28 12.97 4.09
C ASP A 75 0.24 13.04 4.27
N VAL A 76 0.89 14.10 3.80
CA VAL A 76 2.35 14.24 3.83
C VAL A 76 2.79 15.36 4.76
N ASP A 77 3.60 15.01 5.76
CA ASP A 77 4.06 15.89 6.83
C ASP A 77 5.58 16.08 6.75
N THR A 78 6.02 17.32 6.58
CA THR A 78 7.45 17.68 6.49
C THR A 78 8.12 17.83 7.86
N GLY A 79 7.36 17.70 8.96
CA GLY A 79 7.83 17.96 10.31
C GLY A 79 7.97 19.45 10.59
N SER A 80 9.08 19.86 11.21
CA SER A 80 9.29 21.25 11.64
C SER A 80 9.71 22.21 10.52
N ASP A 81 10.22 21.71 9.39
CA ASP A 81 10.62 22.53 8.24
C ASP A 81 9.53 22.53 7.17
N GLY A 82 8.74 23.60 7.17
CA GLY A 82 7.67 23.84 6.19
C GLY A 82 8.13 24.52 4.90
N SER A 83 9.44 24.60 4.61
CA SER A 83 9.91 25.24 3.39
C SER A 83 9.48 24.47 2.13
N PRO A 84 9.16 25.14 1.02
CA PRO A 84 8.76 24.46 -0.22
C PRO A 84 9.81 23.47 -0.76
N ALA A 85 11.10 23.71 -0.49
CA ALA A 85 12.19 22.82 -0.87
C ALA A 85 12.14 21.51 -0.08
N THR A 86 11.82 21.58 1.22
CA THR A 86 11.63 20.41 2.06
C THR A 86 10.35 19.68 1.69
N GLY A 87 9.25 20.40 1.45
CA GLY A 87 8.01 19.85 0.90
C GLY A 87 8.23 19.02 -0.38
N LEU A 88 9.02 19.54 -1.33
CA LEU A 88 9.39 18.77 -2.53
C LEU A 88 10.16 17.49 -2.20
N LYS A 89 11.17 17.55 -1.33
CA LYS A 89 11.97 16.38 -0.96
C LYS A 89 11.12 15.31 -0.26
N THR A 90 10.27 15.71 0.68
CA THR A 90 9.34 14.83 1.39
C THR A 90 8.34 14.18 0.42
N ASN A 91 7.73 14.97 -0.47
CA ASN A 91 6.82 14.45 -1.50
C ASN A 91 7.51 13.44 -2.44
N LEU A 92 8.77 13.68 -2.82
CA LEU A 92 9.54 12.74 -3.65
C LEU A 92 9.94 11.46 -2.90
N ALA A 93 10.15 11.53 -1.59
CA ALA A 93 10.40 10.36 -0.76
C ALA A 93 9.12 9.52 -0.60
N MET A 94 7.99 10.16 -0.27
CA MET A 94 6.68 9.52 -0.24
C MET A 94 6.32 8.90 -1.58
N ALA A 95 6.51 9.61 -2.71
CA ALA A 95 6.18 9.11 -4.04
C ALA A 95 6.91 7.82 -4.42
N ARG A 96 8.12 7.60 -3.89
CA ARG A 96 8.92 6.39 -4.12
C ARG A 96 8.51 5.24 -3.20
N ASP A 97 8.09 5.53 -1.97
CA ASP A 97 7.76 4.50 -0.96
C ASP A 97 6.27 4.09 -0.96
N LEU A 98 5.35 5.02 -1.24
CA LEU A 98 3.91 4.81 -1.15
C LEU A 98 3.41 3.57 -1.91
N PRO A 99 3.84 3.26 -3.15
CA PRO A 99 3.36 2.08 -3.88
C PRO A 99 3.64 0.77 -3.13
N ARG A 100 4.83 0.66 -2.51
CA ARG A 100 5.21 -0.48 -1.67
C ARG A 100 4.33 -0.57 -0.43
N GLN A 101 4.07 0.54 0.26
CA GLN A 101 3.17 0.55 1.43
C GLN A 101 1.75 0.13 1.06
N LEU A 102 1.19 0.65 -0.04
CA LEU A 102 -0.14 0.26 -0.52
C LEU A 102 -0.22 -1.24 -0.83
N ARG A 103 0.85 -1.83 -1.37
CA ARG A 103 0.93 -3.29 -1.59
C ARG A 103 0.98 -4.07 -0.29
N LEU A 104 1.90 -3.72 0.62
CA LEU A 104 2.07 -4.43 1.88
C LEU A 104 0.83 -4.35 2.78
N ARG A 105 0.10 -3.23 2.74
CA ARG A 105 -1.15 -3.02 3.48
C ARG A 105 -2.39 -3.55 2.75
N GLY A 106 -2.27 -4.05 1.52
CA GLY A 106 -3.40 -4.56 0.73
C GLY A 106 -4.42 -3.49 0.31
N LEU A 107 -4.02 -2.22 0.21
CA LEU A 107 -4.91 -1.08 -0.01
C LEU A 107 -5.20 -0.83 -1.48
N GLY A 108 -6.42 -1.09 -1.94
CA GLY A 108 -6.86 -0.80 -3.31
C GLY A 108 -8.07 0.15 -3.37
N GLY A 109 -8.52 0.46 -4.59
CA GLY A 109 -9.60 1.41 -4.85
C GLY A 109 -9.12 2.83 -5.10
N GLN A 110 -9.95 3.80 -4.73
CA GLN A 110 -9.62 5.22 -4.83
C GLN A 110 -8.64 5.61 -3.72
N ILE A 111 -7.58 6.30 -4.10
CA ILE A 111 -6.55 6.80 -3.18
C ILE A 111 -6.35 8.28 -3.49
N VAL A 112 -6.42 9.12 -2.46
CA VAL A 112 -6.26 10.58 -2.57
C VAL A 112 -5.06 10.97 -1.72
N ILE A 113 -4.11 11.65 -2.33
CA ILE A 113 -2.90 12.13 -1.68
C ILE A 113 -2.98 13.64 -1.51
N ASP A 114 -2.80 14.12 -0.29
CA ASP A 114 -2.57 15.52 0.07
C ASP A 114 -1.05 15.76 0.22
N PRO A 115 -0.37 16.26 -0.83
CA PRO A 115 1.06 16.46 -0.79
C PRO A 115 1.43 17.70 0.04
N ALA A 116 2.60 17.65 0.68
CA ALA A 116 3.15 18.78 1.40
C ALA A 116 3.30 20.02 0.48
N PRO A 117 3.19 21.25 1.01
CA PRO A 117 3.33 22.47 0.23
C PRO A 117 4.63 22.51 -0.60
N MET A 118 4.49 22.75 -1.91
CA MET A 118 5.63 22.87 -2.84
C MET A 118 5.29 23.84 -3.98
N ALA A 119 6.29 24.29 -4.73
CA ALA A 119 6.04 25.18 -5.87
C ALA A 119 5.32 24.43 -7.00
N LYS A 120 4.39 25.11 -7.68
CA LYS A 120 3.59 24.51 -8.77
C LYS A 120 4.43 23.88 -9.89
N LYS A 121 5.59 24.47 -10.18
CA LYS A 121 6.54 23.96 -11.19
C LYS A 121 7.12 22.58 -10.82
N ASP A 122 7.16 22.25 -9.53
CA ASP A 122 7.77 21.01 -9.03
C ASP A 122 6.79 19.84 -9.04
N ARG A 123 5.47 20.09 -9.20
CA ARG A 123 4.43 19.05 -9.31
C ARG A 123 4.75 18.00 -10.37
N ARG A 124 5.31 18.42 -11.52
CA ARG A 124 5.70 17.52 -12.61
C ARG A 124 6.78 16.52 -12.18
N GLN A 125 7.68 16.95 -11.30
CA GLN A 125 8.75 16.09 -10.79
C GLN A 125 8.19 15.02 -9.85
N VAL A 126 7.29 15.39 -8.94
CA VAL A 126 6.59 14.46 -8.04
C VAL A 126 5.74 13.46 -8.82
N GLU A 127 4.98 13.94 -9.81
CA GLU A 127 4.17 13.08 -10.68
C GLU A 127 5.04 12.08 -11.46
N THR A 128 6.17 12.53 -12.02
CA THR A 128 7.08 11.65 -12.76
C THR A 128 7.65 10.57 -11.85
N ALA A 129 8.07 10.93 -10.64
CA ALA A 129 8.59 9.97 -9.66
C ALA A 129 7.51 8.96 -9.22
N LEU A 130 6.30 9.43 -8.90
CA LEU A 130 5.20 8.57 -8.48
C LEU A 130 4.79 7.62 -9.61
N LYS A 131 4.61 8.11 -10.83
CA LYS A 131 4.29 7.26 -11.99
C LYS A 131 5.39 6.23 -12.28
N ALA A 132 6.65 6.56 -12.08
CA ALA A 132 7.75 5.60 -12.24
C ALA A 132 7.67 4.48 -11.18
N ALA A 133 7.47 4.85 -9.91
CA ALA A 133 7.35 3.90 -8.81
C ALA A 133 6.11 3.00 -8.95
N LEU A 134 4.96 3.57 -9.36
CA LEU A 134 3.73 2.80 -9.60
C LEU A 134 3.89 1.76 -10.73
N ARG A 135 4.69 2.05 -11.77
CA ARG A 135 4.95 1.09 -12.86
C ARG A 135 5.85 -0.08 -12.44
N ALA A 136 6.66 0.09 -11.40
CA ALA A 136 7.50 -0.97 -10.87
C ALA A 136 6.71 -1.94 -9.97
N GLU A 137 5.46 -1.61 -9.61
CA GLU A 137 4.59 -2.46 -8.82
C GLU A 137 3.85 -3.48 -9.68
N PRO A 138 3.62 -4.71 -9.19
CA PRO A 138 2.85 -5.72 -9.91
C PRO A 138 1.34 -5.43 -9.93
N ILE A 139 0.85 -4.57 -9.02
CA ILE A 139 -0.57 -4.26 -8.90
C ILE A 139 -0.87 -2.99 -9.69
N GLU A 140 -1.71 -3.14 -10.72
CA GLU A 140 -2.13 -2.04 -11.59
C GLU A 140 -2.66 -0.86 -10.77
N THR A 141 -2.01 0.29 -10.96
CA THR A 141 -2.37 1.54 -10.31
C THR A 141 -2.31 2.67 -11.32
N ASN A 142 -3.48 3.23 -11.65
CA ASN A 142 -3.60 4.34 -12.56
C ASN A 142 -3.42 5.67 -11.81
N PHE A 143 -2.53 6.53 -12.32
CA PHE A 143 -2.44 7.92 -11.89
C PHE A 143 -3.53 8.69 -12.64
N VAL A 144 -4.57 9.13 -11.93
CA VAL A 144 -5.72 9.82 -12.52
C VAL A 144 -5.36 11.26 -12.85
N GLY A 145 -4.77 11.98 -11.89
CA GLY A 145 -4.42 13.38 -12.11
C GLY A 145 -4.25 14.19 -10.82
N TRP A 146 -4.06 15.49 -11.03
CA TRP A 146 -4.15 16.49 -9.99
C TRP A 146 -5.57 17.06 -9.94
N THR A 147 -6.12 17.21 -8.75
CA THR A 147 -7.38 17.94 -8.55
C THR A 147 -7.16 19.46 -8.62
N THR A 148 -8.25 20.21 -8.76
CA THR A 148 -8.23 21.68 -8.67
C THR A 148 -7.71 22.16 -7.31
N LEU A 149 -7.97 21.40 -6.23
CA LEU A 149 -7.48 21.70 -4.88
C LEU A 149 -5.98 21.39 -4.70
N GLY A 150 -5.36 20.67 -5.64
CA GLY A 150 -3.95 20.30 -5.57
C GLY A 150 -3.68 18.94 -4.93
N LEU A 151 -4.71 18.13 -4.70
CA LEU A 151 -4.58 16.71 -4.34
C LEU A 151 -4.18 15.87 -5.55
N ILE A 152 -3.61 14.69 -5.32
CA ILE A 152 -3.35 13.69 -6.38
C ILE A 152 -4.35 12.55 -6.23
N GLU A 153 -4.94 12.13 -7.34
CA GLU A 153 -5.89 11.01 -7.38
C GLU A 153 -5.24 9.79 -8.06
N LEU A 154 -5.39 8.64 -7.42
CA LEU A 154 -5.01 7.34 -7.98
C LEU A 154 -6.21 6.39 -7.97
N GLN A 155 -6.24 5.49 -8.95
CA GLN A 155 -7.17 4.36 -9.00
C GLN A 155 -6.37 3.06 -9.02
N ARG A 156 -6.46 2.26 -7.96
CA ARG A 156 -5.71 1.01 -7.79
C ARG A 156 -6.61 -0.22 -7.83
N ALA A 157 -6.17 -1.28 -8.52
CA ALA A 157 -6.88 -2.55 -8.53
C ALA A 157 -7.02 -3.16 -7.12
N ARG A 158 -8.16 -3.79 -6.81
CA ARG A 158 -8.38 -4.51 -5.55
C ARG A 158 -8.06 -5.99 -5.75
N VAL A 159 -6.84 -6.38 -5.40
CA VAL A 159 -6.36 -7.77 -5.57
C VAL A 159 -6.20 -8.53 -4.25
N ARG A 160 -6.13 -7.82 -3.11
CA ARG A 160 -5.97 -8.39 -1.77
C ARG A 160 -6.88 -7.65 -0.79
N ALA A 161 -7.24 -8.32 0.31
CA ALA A 161 -7.92 -7.67 1.42
C ALA A 161 -6.93 -6.75 2.18
N PRO A 162 -7.38 -5.57 2.65
CA PRO A 162 -6.55 -4.71 3.49
C PRO A 162 -6.13 -5.40 4.79
N LEU A 163 -4.92 -5.10 5.25
CA LEU A 163 -4.45 -5.52 6.57
C LEU A 163 -5.34 -4.88 7.64
N LYS A 164 -5.91 -5.70 8.54
CA LYS A 164 -6.70 -5.22 9.68
C LYS A 164 -5.89 -5.38 10.96
N ALA A 165 -5.81 -4.33 11.77
CA ALA A 165 -5.10 -4.36 13.05
C ALA A 165 -5.55 -5.53 13.95
N ALA A 166 -6.87 -5.79 14.04
CA ALA A 166 -7.40 -6.91 14.82
C ALA A 166 -6.94 -8.31 14.36
N GLN A 167 -6.55 -8.47 13.10
CA GLN A 167 -5.95 -9.73 12.61
C GLN A 167 -4.49 -9.85 13.06
N LEU A 168 -3.80 -8.72 13.22
CA LEU A 168 -2.42 -8.67 13.66
C LEU A 168 -2.29 -8.99 15.15
N ASP A 169 -3.18 -8.46 15.98
CA ASP A 169 -3.17 -8.71 17.43
C ASP A 169 -3.28 -10.21 17.74
N ALA A 170 -4.08 -10.95 16.96
CA ALA A 170 -4.22 -12.40 17.09
C ALA A 170 -2.98 -13.19 16.61
N TRP A 171 -2.11 -12.59 15.79
CA TRP A 171 -0.86 -13.20 15.33
C TRP A 171 0.34 -12.87 16.22
N LEU A 172 0.26 -11.74 16.94
CA LEU A 172 1.31 -11.25 17.82
C LEU A 172 1.10 -11.63 19.29
N SER A 173 -0.08 -12.15 19.67
CA SER A 173 -0.40 -12.70 20.99
C SER A 173 -0.04 -14.17 21.12
#